data_AF-A0A2I0R1Z9-F1
#
_entry.id   AF-A0A2I0R1Z9-F1
#
_cell.length_a   1.000
_cell.length_b   1.000
_cell.length_c   1.000
_cell.angle_alpha   90.00
_cell.angle_beta   90.00
_cell.angle_gamma   90.00
#
_symmetry.space_group_name_H-M   'P 1'
#
loop_
_entity.id
_entity.type
_entity.pdbx_description
1 polymer ?
#
loop_
_entity_poly.entity_id
_entity_poly.type
_entity_poly.pdbx_seq_one_letter_code
_entity_poly.pdbx_strand_id
1 'polypeptide(L)'
;MWKKIKDWIQKILPNNTEFEKNRLVYRTSQSHLASIMKLKLEEEGIQVILINKMDSSYNNFGQIELYVHQNDVIRAKYIIEKPHE
;
A
#
# COMPACT_ATOMS: atom_id res chain seq x y z
N MET A 1 2.88 29.83 -25.70
CA MET A 1 2.95 28.47 -26.27
C MET A 1 2.92 27.40 -25.17
N TRP A 2 3.88 27.42 -24.23
CA TRP A 2 3.96 26.50 -23.07
C TRP A 2 2.70 26.41 -22.20
N LYS A 3 2.00 27.55 -22.02
CA LYS A 3 0.75 27.62 -21.24
C LYS A 3 -0.36 26.73 -21.84
N LYS A 4 -0.55 26.79 -23.16
CA LYS A 4 -1.53 25.96 -23.89
C LYS A 4 -1.21 24.46 -23.80
N ILE A 5 0.08 24.10 -23.83
CA ILE A 5 0.52 22.71 -23.69
C ILE A 5 0.23 22.20 -22.28
N LYS A 6 0.52 23.00 -21.25
CA LYS A 6 0.19 22.66 -19.85
C LYS A 6 -1.31 22.48 -19.65
N ASP A 7 -2.12 23.39 -20.20
CA ASP A 7 -3.58 23.33 -20.13
C ASP A 7 -4.15 22.10 -20.87
N TRP A 8 -3.53 21.67 -21.97
CA TRP A 8 -3.90 20.47 -22.71
C TRP A 8 -3.54 19.19 -21.93
N ILE A 9 -2.33 19.12 -21.36
CA ILE A 9 -1.87 17.99 -20.55
C ILE A 9 -2.79 17.80 -19.32
N GLN A 10 -3.12 18.89 -18.61
CA GLN A 10 -3.98 18.84 -17.42
C GLN A 10 -5.42 18.41 -17.72
N LYS A 11 -5.90 18.55 -18.95
CA LYS A 11 -7.21 18.04 -19.36
C LYS A 11 -7.21 16.54 -19.64
N ILE A 12 -6.06 15.96 -19.94
CA ILE A 12 -5.90 14.55 -20.36
C ILE A 12 -5.46 13.67 -19.20
N LEU A 13 -4.62 14.20 -18.32
CA LEU A 13 -4.17 13.46 -17.15
C LEU A 13 -5.28 13.42 -16.10
N PRO A 14 -5.60 12.23 -15.54
CA PRO A 14 -6.49 12.14 -14.40
C PRO A 14 -5.88 12.90 -13.22
N ASN A 15 -6.73 13.67 -12.51
CA ASN A 15 -6.30 14.46 -11.36
C ASN A 15 -5.98 13.61 -10.12
N ASN A 16 -6.37 12.34 -10.12
CA ASN A 16 -6.15 11.39 -9.04
C ASN A 16 -5.69 10.04 -9.59
N THR A 17 -4.82 9.36 -8.85
CA THR A 17 -4.40 7.99 -9.17
C THR A 17 -5.30 6.99 -8.46
N GLU A 18 -5.45 5.80 -9.02
CA GLU A 18 -6.15 4.70 -8.35
C GLU A 18 -5.53 4.37 -6.98
N PHE A 19 -4.21 4.58 -6.86
CA PHE A 19 -3.48 4.38 -5.61
C PHE A 19 -3.98 5.29 -4.48
N GLU A 20 -4.50 6.49 -4.77
CA GLU A 20 -5.01 7.42 -3.74
C GLU A 20 -6.18 6.87 -2.92
N LYS A 21 -6.86 5.84 -3.42
CA LYS A 21 -7.93 5.15 -2.68
C LYS A 21 -7.40 4.14 -1.68
N ASN A 22 -6.10 3.85 -1.69
CA ASN A 22 -5.50 2.89 -0.78
C ASN A 22 -5.03 3.56 0.51
N ARG A 23 -5.01 2.81 1.60
CA ARG A 23 -4.63 3.27 2.94
C ARG A 23 -3.70 2.26 3.59
N LEU A 24 -2.70 2.79 4.30
CA LEU A 24 -1.73 2.00 5.04
C LEU A 24 -2.43 1.27 6.21
N VAL A 25 -2.27 -0.05 6.29
CA VAL A 25 -2.83 -0.87 7.37
C VAL A 25 -1.79 -1.59 8.20
N TYR A 26 -0.60 -1.85 7.66
CA TYR A 26 0.49 -2.49 8.38
C TYR A 26 1.84 -1.99 7.90
N ARG A 27 2.83 -1.92 8.80
CA ARG A 27 4.22 -1.59 8.48
C ARG A 27 5.16 -2.42 9.34
N THR A 28 6.28 -2.84 8.76
CA THR A 28 7.32 -3.57 9.49
C THR A 28 8.66 -3.48 8.76
N SER A 29 9.77 -3.56 9.49
CA SER A 29 11.10 -3.78 8.91
C SER A 29 11.41 -5.26 8.63
N GLN A 30 10.54 -6.17 9.07
CA GLN A 30 10.75 -7.61 8.94
C GLN A 30 9.99 -8.16 7.73
N SER A 31 10.72 -8.56 6.68
CA SER A 31 10.14 -9.04 5.42
C SER A 31 9.21 -10.24 5.58
N HIS A 32 9.56 -11.20 6.44
CA HIS A 32 8.72 -12.36 6.70
C HIS A 32 7.37 -11.97 7.34
N LEU A 33 7.35 -11.01 8.28
CA LEU A 33 6.09 -10.54 8.88
C LEU A 33 5.22 -9.80 7.86
N ALA A 34 5.82 -9.02 6.95
CA ALA A 34 5.06 -8.37 5.88
C ALA A 34 4.40 -9.40 4.97
N SER A 35 5.12 -10.46 4.60
CA SER A 35 4.58 -11.56 3.78
C SER A 35 3.47 -12.32 4.50
N ILE A 36 3.64 -12.64 5.78
CA ILE A 36 2.61 -13.33 6.59
C ILE A 36 1.33 -12.49 6.65
N MET A 37 1.45 -11.20 6.95
CA MET A 37 0.27 -10.31 7.04
C MET A 37 -0.38 -10.10 5.67
N LYS A 38 0.40 -10.04 4.59
CA LYS A 38 -0.13 -10.00 3.22
C LYS A 38 -0.99 -11.24 2.94
N LEU A 39 -0.45 -12.43 3.19
CA LEU A 39 -1.15 -13.70 2.97
C LEU A 39 -2.43 -13.78 3.82
N LYS A 40 -2.34 -13.45 5.11
CA LYS A 40 -3.49 -13.46 6.03
C LYS A 40 -4.65 -12.58 5.54
N LEU A 41 -4.35 -11.42 4.94
CA LEU A 41 -5.35 -10.52 4.38
C LEU A 41 -5.89 -11.04 3.03
N GLU A 42 -5.02 -11.57 2.19
CA GLU A 42 -5.40 -12.10 0.87
C GLU A 42 -6.28 -13.37 0.98
N GLU A 43 -6.03 -14.22 1.98
CA GLU A 43 -6.87 -15.39 2.32
C GLU A 43 -8.30 -14.98 2.70
N GLU A 44 -8.47 -13.80 3.30
CA GLU A 44 -9.76 -13.21 3.64
C GLU A 44 -10.41 -12.43 2.47
N GLY A 45 -9.80 -12.49 1.28
CA GLY A 45 -10.27 -11.83 0.07
C GLY A 45 -9.98 -10.34 0.01
N ILE A 46 -9.04 -9.83 0.83
CA ILE A 46 -8.62 -8.43 0.81
C ILE A 46 -7.39 -8.30 -0.09
N GLN A 47 -7.51 -7.51 -1.16
CA GLN A 47 -6.38 -7.22 -2.02
C GLN A 47 -5.36 -6.31 -1.30
N VAL A 48 -4.09 -6.73 -1.29
CA VAL A 48 -3.02 -6.00 -0.60
C VAL A 48 -1.96 -5.53 -1.59
N ILE A 49 -1.63 -4.24 -1.52
CA ILE A 49 -0.47 -3.66 -2.18
C ILE A 49 0.69 -3.62 -1.18
N LEU A 50 1.72 -4.41 -1.43
CA LEU A 50 2.96 -4.41 -0.64
C LEU A 50 3.98 -3.45 -1.29
N ILE A 51 4.43 -2.46 -0.54
CA ILE A 51 5.51 -1.56 -0.96
C ILE A 51 6.72 -1.81 -0.07
N ASN A 52 7.79 -2.33 -0.67
CA ASN A 52 9.07 -2.48 -0.02
C ASN A 52 9.88 -1.19 -0.18
N LYS A 53 10.01 -0.42 0.91
CA LYS A 53 10.82 0.81 0.95
C LYS A 53 12.16 0.59 1.67
N MET A 54 12.65 -0.65 1.72
CA MET A 54 13.96 -0.95 2.30
C MET A 54 15.08 -0.64 1.32
N ASP A 55 16.15 -0.05 1.85
CA ASP A 55 17.41 0.18 1.15
C ASP A 55 18.40 -0.93 1.52
N SER A 56 18.75 -1.76 0.51
CA SER A 56 19.69 -2.86 0.69
C SER A 56 21.14 -2.40 0.92
N SER A 57 21.49 -1.19 0.50
CA SER A 57 22.86 -0.66 0.62
C SER A 57 23.22 -0.24 2.06
N TYR A 58 22.22 -0.03 2.92
CA TYR A 58 22.41 0.39 4.31
C TYR A 58 21.82 -0.62 5.29
N ASN A 59 22.35 -1.84 5.31
CA ASN A 59 21.93 -2.90 6.25
C ASN A 59 20.41 -3.17 6.26
N ASN A 60 19.76 -3.13 5.09
CA ASN A 60 18.30 -3.28 4.95
C ASN A 60 17.49 -2.27 5.79
N PHE A 61 17.96 -1.02 5.86
CA PHE A 61 17.25 0.05 6.54
C PHE A 61 15.94 0.42 5.80
N GLY A 62 14.86 0.63 6.54
CA GLY A 62 13.58 1.09 6.00
C GLY A 62 12.40 0.31 6.55
N GLN A 63 11.28 0.36 5.82
CA GLN A 63 10.04 -0.32 6.18
C GLN A 63 9.39 -0.94 4.94
N ILE A 64 8.67 -2.02 5.15
CA ILE A 64 7.74 -2.60 4.19
C ILE A 64 6.34 -2.23 4.67
N GLU A 65 5.52 -1.75 3.75
CA GLU A 65 4.18 -1.23 4.03
C GLU A 65 3.14 -2.03 3.26
N LEU A 66 2.03 -2.35 3.93
CA LEU A 66 0.86 -2.96 3.32
C LEU A 66 -0.26 -1.94 3.23
N TYR A 67 -0.78 -1.77 2.01
CA TYR A 67 -1.89 -0.90 1.69
C TYR A 67 -3.07 -1.72 1.21
N VAL A 68 -4.28 -1.29 1.55
CA VAL A 68 -5.53 -1.89 1.07
C VAL A 68 -6.47 -0.79 0.60
N HIS A 69 -7.46 -1.13 -0.23
CA HIS A 69 -8.48 -0.17 -0.63
C HIS A 69 -9.19 0.40 0.61
N GLN A 70 -9.55 1.68 0.60
CA GLN A 70 -10.14 2.38 1.74
C GLN A 70 -11.38 1.69 2.34
N ASN A 71 -12.12 0.93 1.52
CA ASN A 71 -13.30 0.19 1.95
C ASN A 71 -12.96 -1.01 2.86
N ASP A 72 -11.73 -1.53 2.79
CA ASP A 72 -11.31 -2.74 3.52
C ASP A 72 -10.48 -2.42 4.76
N VAL A 73 -10.18 -1.13 5.02
CA VAL A 73 -9.24 -0.71 6.08
C VAL A 73 -9.63 -1.23 7.46
N ILE A 74 -10.91 -1.12 7.82
CA ILE A 74 -11.40 -1.54 9.15
C ILE A 74 -11.26 -3.06 9.29
N ARG A 75 -11.70 -3.81 8.27
CA ARG A 75 -11.61 -5.28 8.25
C ARG A 75 -10.16 -5.75 8.27
N ALA A 76 -9.29 -5.13 7.49
CA ALA A 76 -7.88 -5.46 7.43
C ALA A 76 -7.19 -5.26 8.78
N LYS A 77 -7.41 -4.11 9.45
CA LYS A 77 -6.85 -3.86 10.78
C LYS A 77 -7.33 -4.88 11.81
N TYR A 78 -8.62 -5.21 11.79
CA TYR A 78 -9.19 -6.24 12.66
C TYR A 78 -8.52 -7.61 12.44
N ILE A 79 -8.34 -8.05 11.19
CA ILE A 79 -7.67 -9.32 10.85
C ILE A 79 -6.21 -9.30 11.32
N ILE A 80 -5.49 -8.19 11.13
CA ILE A 80 -4.09 -8.06 11.57
C ILE A 80 -3.98 -8.20 13.09
N GLU A 81 -4.87 -7.55 13.85
CA GLU A 81 -4.85 -7.54 15.31
C GLU A 81 -5.32 -8.88 15.93
N LYS A 82 -6.12 -9.66 15.20
CA LYS A 82 -6.62 -10.94 15.71
C LYS A 82 -5.46 -11.94 15.94
N PRO A 83 -5.21 -12.41 17.18
CA PRO A 83 -4.25 -13.48 17.43
C PRO A 83 -4.68 -14.76 16.71
N HIS A 84 -3.70 -15.55 16.27
CA HIS A 84 -3.98 -16.85 15.67
C HIS A 84 -4.53 -17.79 16.77
N GLU A 85 -5.76 -18.26 16.59
CA GLU A 85 -6.36 -19.36 17.36
C GLU A 85 -6.05 -20.71 16.72
#